data_AF-A0A2S2PGH4-F1
#
_entry.id   AF-A0A2S2PGH4-F1
#
_cell.length_a   1.000
_cell.length_b   1.000
_cell.length_c   1.000
_cell.angle_alpha   90.00
_cell.angle_beta   90.00
_cell.angle_gamma   90.00
#
_symmetry.space_group_name_H-M   'P 1'
#
loop_
_entity.id
_entity.type
_entity.pdbx_description
1 polymer ?
#
loop_
_entity_poly.entity_id
_entity_poly.type
_entity_poly.pdbx_seq_one_letter_code
_entity_poly.pdbx_strand_id
1 'polypeptide(L)'
;MYPNGNRTNSRSSRFTAHAAVQLQRYYNKSAYRCDGVADSKKLEVLSHEDSDPLIQRVRKTFPRCNINLIHRVNAPQMYGMYLLRKEEMQLTPEYSREIILYHVTTKSRAIESLISGLDWRRTRRSKFGRGVSFSDDADYANYYADNFPKEDKRVIIVCTVLVKKTHSVSGKPNDKNLMIPLGTADTTVSTNGRVYVKYNDYDFYPMYLIYYQRTPELINESKYFRNNPNNIRQQNHLVAQQKELQAQREVQEAQRRRELQAQRELEQAARRRQELQVQRYLEQQRARQRQVCEQERHRQLLMEQE
;
A
#
# COMPACT_ATOMS: atom_id res chain seq x y z
N MET A 1 -21.31 52.69 -11.51
CA MET A 1 -19.92 52.45 -11.98
C MET A 1 -19.10 52.01 -10.79
N TYR A 2 -18.71 50.73 -10.73
CA TYR A 2 -17.78 50.23 -9.71
C TYR A 2 -16.34 50.27 -10.27
N PRO A 3 -15.33 50.73 -9.52
CA PRO A 3 -13.97 50.73 -10.01
C PRO A 3 -13.42 49.30 -10.04
N ASN A 4 -12.90 48.91 -11.20
CA ASN A 4 -12.25 47.64 -11.47
C ASN A 4 -10.83 47.66 -10.87
N GLY A 5 -10.66 47.04 -9.70
CA GLY A 5 -9.37 46.93 -9.01
C GLY A 5 -8.56 45.73 -9.49
N ASN A 6 -7.83 45.90 -10.59
CA ASN A 6 -6.77 44.98 -11.02
C ASN A 6 -5.61 45.00 -10.00
N ARG A 7 -5.73 44.24 -8.91
CA ARG A 7 -4.57 43.87 -8.06
C ARG A 7 -3.90 42.65 -8.69
N THR A 8 -2.89 42.92 -9.50
CA THR A 8 -2.04 41.90 -10.10
C THR A 8 -1.34 41.07 -9.04
N ASN A 9 -1.41 39.76 -9.25
CA ASN A 9 -1.05 38.65 -8.38
C ASN A 9 0.50 38.47 -8.23
N SER A 10 1.22 39.53 -7.85
CA SER A 10 2.70 39.53 -7.76
C SER A 10 3.25 38.52 -6.73
N ARG A 11 2.50 38.22 -5.66
CA ARG A 11 2.91 37.22 -4.66
C ARG A 11 2.69 35.77 -5.11
N SER A 12 1.67 35.52 -5.94
CA SER A 12 1.36 34.20 -6.48
C SER A 12 2.46 33.71 -7.44
N SER A 13 3.07 34.61 -8.22
CA SER A 13 4.15 34.25 -9.15
C SER A 13 5.45 33.85 -8.46
N ARG A 14 5.80 34.49 -7.32
CA ARG A 14 7.03 34.14 -6.56
C ARG A 14 6.96 32.76 -5.94
N PHE A 15 5.80 32.35 -5.44
CA PHE A 15 5.61 31.03 -4.83
C PHE A 15 5.73 29.92 -5.89
N THR A 16 5.04 30.07 -7.03
CA THR A 16 5.12 29.14 -8.16
C THR A 16 6.53 29.06 -8.75
N ALA A 17 7.22 30.20 -8.90
CA ALA A 17 8.60 30.23 -9.39
C ALA A 17 9.58 29.56 -8.41
N HIS A 18 9.46 29.83 -7.11
CA HIS A 18 10.28 29.20 -6.08
C HIS A 18 10.08 27.67 -6.04
N ALA A 19 8.82 27.23 -6.09
CA ALA A 19 8.45 25.82 -6.14
C ALA A 19 9.02 25.12 -7.38
N ALA A 20 8.90 25.75 -8.55
CA ALA A 20 9.45 25.24 -9.80
C ALA A 20 10.98 25.10 -9.74
N VAL A 21 11.68 26.09 -9.19
CA VAL A 21 13.14 26.06 -9.02
C VAL A 21 13.55 24.94 -8.06
N GLN A 22 12.82 24.71 -6.97
CA GLN A 22 13.12 23.62 -6.03
C GLN A 22 12.87 22.24 -6.66
N LEU A 23 11.75 22.07 -7.37
CA LEU A 23 11.45 20.84 -8.10
C LEU A 23 12.53 20.54 -9.15
N GLN A 24 13.00 21.54 -9.88
CA GLN A 24 14.12 21.40 -10.83
C GLN A 24 15.44 21.04 -10.14
N ARG A 25 15.78 21.66 -9.01
CA ARG A 25 17.01 21.34 -8.26
C ARG A 25 17.03 19.90 -7.74
N TYR A 26 15.89 19.39 -7.29
CA TYR A 26 15.78 18.00 -6.86
C TYR A 26 15.80 17.03 -8.04
N TYR A 27 15.11 17.36 -9.13
CA TYR A 27 15.09 16.53 -10.33
C TYR A 27 16.48 16.44 -10.97
N ASN A 28 17.24 17.54 -11.00
CA ASN A 28 18.60 17.57 -11.57
C ASN A 28 19.66 16.85 -10.72
N LYS A 29 19.40 16.59 -9.44
CA LYS A 29 20.25 15.73 -8.60
C LYS A 29 19.87 14.24 -8.69
N SER A 30 18.73 13.95 -9.29
CA SER A 30 18.25 12.60 -9.56
C SER A 30 18.75 12.18 -10.93
N ALA A 31 19.55 11.11 -11.02
CA ALA A 31 20.17 10.64 -12.25
C ALA A 31 19.17 9.98 -13.23
N TYR A 32 18.09 10.67 -13.61
CA TYR A 32 17.08 10.11 -14.51
C TYR A 32 16.73 11.11 -15.63
N ARG A 33 17.27 10.83 -16.82
CA ARG A 33 16.76 11.39 -18.07
C ARG A 33 15.38 10.79 -18.34
N CYS A 34 14.46 11.65 -18.76
CA CYS A 34 13.07 11.32 -19.04
C CYS A 34 12.97 10.60 -20.39
N ASP A 35 12.66 9.31 -20.36
CA ASP A 35 12.11 8.56 -21.49
C ASP A 35 10.66 8.16 -21.16
N GLY A 36 9.72 8.96 -21.67
CA GLY A 36 8.51 8.51 -22.39
C GLY A 36 7.55 7.44 -21.85
N VAL A 37 7.68 6.91 -20.63
CA VAL A 37 6.74 5.92 -20.07
C VAL A 37 6.21 6.39 -18.72
N ALA A 38 5.18 7.25 -18.76
CA ALA A 38 4.64 7.98 -17.62
C ALA A 38 3.81 7.15 -16.60
N ASP A 39 4.09 5.85 -16.47
CA ASP A 39 3.58 4.96 -15.40
C ASP A 39 4.73 4.18 -14.72
N SER A 40 5.94 4.70 -14.84
CA SER A 40 7.18 4.15 -14.28
C SER A 40 7.15 4.13 -12.74
N LYS A 41 6.74 2.97 -12.19
CA LYS A 41 6.86 2.48 -10.80
C LYS A 41 6.96 3.58 -9.72
N LYS A 42 5.83 3.91 -9.09
CA LYS A 42 5.76 4.70 -7.83
C LYS A 42 6.59 4.11 -6.66
N LEU A 43 7.12 2.91 -6.83
CA LEU A 43 7.87 2.17 -5.84
C LEU A 43 9.12 1.60 -6.48
N GLU A 44 10.26 2.02 -5.96
CA GLU A 44 11.58 1.51 -6.34
C GLU A 44 12.06 0.54 -5.27
N VAL A 45 12.49 -0.66 -5.66
CA VAL A 45 13.07 -1.63 -4.73
C VAL A 45 14.41 -1.10 -4.26
N LEU A 46 14.58 -0.99 -2.94
CA LEU A 46 15.84 -0.54 -2.37
C LEU A 46 16.90 -1.65 -2.48
N SER A 47 18.13 -1.26 -2.80
CA SER A 47 19.29 -2.16 -2.70
C SER A 47 19.53 -2.56 -1.24
N HIS A 48 20.27 -3.65 -1.02
CA HIS A 48 20.57 -4.11 0.35
C HIS A 48 21.38 -3.06 1.13
N GLU A 49 22.37 -2.43 0.50
CA GLU A 49 23.26 -1.45 1.14
C GLU A 49 22.49 -0.20 1.60
N ASP A 50 21.58 0.31 0.76
CA ASP A 50 20.75 1.48 1.11
C ASP A 50 19.73 1.15 2.20
N SER A 51 19.41 -0.14 2.39
CA SER A 51 18.35 -0.61 3.27
C SER A 51 18.81 -0.76 4.72
N ASP A 52 20.10 -1.01 4.95
CA ASP A 52 20.65 -1.32 6.27
C ASP A 52 20.40 -0.22 7.31
N PRO A 53 20.60 1.09 7.02
CA PRO A 53 20.31 2.15 7.98
C PRO A 53 18.82 2.21 8.36
N LEU A 54 17.92 1.95 7.41
CA LEU A 54 16.48 1.92 7.64
C LEU A 54 16.08 0.71 8.50
N ILE A 55 16.63 -0.47 8.17
CA ILE A 55 16.44 -1.71 8.95
C ILE A 55 16.91 -1.50 10.38
N GLN A 56 18.12 -0.97 10.59
CA GLN A 56 18.64 -0.68 11.92
C GLN A 56 17.74 0.29 12.68
N ARG A 57 17.29 1.37 12.02
CA ARG A 57 16.42 2.37 12.65
C ARG A 57 15.07 1.76 13.09
N VAL A 58 14.45 0.93 12.26
CA VAL A 58 13.22 0.21 12.63
C VAL A 58 13.50 -0.76 13.77
N ARG A 59 14.56 -1.58 13.67
CA ARG A 59 14.91 -2.59 14.69
C ARG A 59 15.26 -1.98 16.05
N LYS A 60 15.70 -0.72 16.13
CA LYS A 60 15.86 -0.01 17.42
C LYS A 60 14.56 0.07 18.23
N THR A 61 13.42 0.18 17.54
CA THR A 61 12.11 0.34 18.18
C THR A 61 11.25 -0.92 18.07
N PHE A 62 11.46 -1.72 17.02
CA PHE A 62 10.77 -2.98 16.76
C PHE A 62 11.77 -4.11 16.43
N PRO A 63 12.51 -4.65 17.43
CA PRO A 63 13.67 -5.51 17.20
C PRO A 63 13.38 -6.82 16.45
N ARG A 64 12.21 -7.41 16.67
CA ARG A 64 11.84 -8.71 16.11
C ARG A 64 11.11 -8.61 14.77
N CYS A 65 10.95 -7.40 14.23
CA CYS A 65 10.29 -7.20 12.94
C CYS A 65 11.01 -7.97 11.83
N ASN A 66 10.31 -8.92 11.22
CA ASN A 66 10.82 -9.68 10.07
C ASN A 66 10.60 -8.89 8.78
N ILE A 67 11.55 -8.01 8.46
CA ILE A 67 11.49 -7.16 7.27
C ILE A 67 11.78 -8.01 6.03
N ASN A 68 10.82 -8.06 5.10
CA ASN A 68 10.90 -8.84 3.87
C ASN A 68 11.40 -8.00 2.68
N LEU A 69 10.98 -6.73 2.60
CA LEU A 69 11.20 -5.88 1.43
C LEU A 69 11.10 -4.41 1.84
N ILE A 70 11.93 -3.56 1.25
CA ILE A 70 11.84 -2.11 1.40
C ILE A 70 11.68 -1.48 0.02
N HIS A 71 10.68 -0.62 -0.11
CA HIS A 71 10.52 0.23 -1.27
C HIS A 71 10.76 1.69 -0.90
N ARG A 72 11.50 2.40 -1.75
CA ARG A 72 11.47 3.86 -1.79
C ARG A 72 10.22 4.31 -2.51
N VAL A 73 9.55 5.31 -1.94
CA VAL A 73 8.40 5.94 -2.56
C VAL A 73 8.88 6.97 -3.58
N ASN A 74 8.36 6.88 -4.80
CA ASN A 74 8.49 7.88 -5.83
C ASN A 74 7.09 8.44 -6.16
N ALA A 75 6.75 9.53 -5.49
CA ALA A 75 5.45 10.21 -5.61
C ALA A 75 5.69 11.73 -5.77
N PRO A 76 6.12 12.20 -6.96
CA PRO A 76 6.62 13.56 -7.15
C PRO A 76 5.56 14.63 -6.86
N GLN A 77 4.29 14.36 -7.16
CA GLN A 77 3.17 15.27 -6.86
C GLN A 77 3.02 15.50 -5.35
N MET A 78 2.98 14.41 -4.56
CA MET A 78 2.89 14.47 -3.10
C MET A 78 4.13 15.12 -2.49
N TYR A 79 5.31 14.80 -3.03
CA TYR A 79 6.57 15.39 -2.58
C TYR A 79 6.63 16.90 -2.84
N GLY A 80 6.16 17.35 -4.01
CA GLY A 80 6.07 18.77 -4.33
C GLY A 80 5.14 19.53 -3.38
N MET A 81 3.96 18.98 -3.06
CA MET A 81 3.05 19.59 -2.09
C MET A 81 3.65 19.64 -0.68
N TYR A 82 4.36 18.59 -0.27
CA TYR A 82 5.10 18.56 0.99
C TYR A 82 6.18 19.65 1.06
N LEU A 83 6.97 19.83 0.00
CA LEU A 83 8.00 20.88 -0.06
C LEU A 83 7.37 22.28 0.01
N LEU A 84 6.28 22.52 -0.72
CA LEU A 84 5.54 23.78 -0.64
C LEU A 84 5.07 24.05 0.80
N ARG A 85 4.50 23.03 1.44
CA ARG A 85 4.00 23.15 2.81
C ARG A 85 5.13 23.44 3.81
N LYS A 86 6.28 22.80 3.63
CA LYS A 86 7.48 23.04 4.42
C LYS A 86 7.93 24.51 4.33
N GLU A 87 8.00 25.06 3.13
CA GLU A 87 8.35 26.47 2.91
C GLU A 87 7.33 27.41 3.55
N GLU A 88 6.03 27.15 3.41
CA GLU A 88 4.98 27.93 4.08
C GLU A 88 5.16 27.97 5.60
N MET A 89 5.49 26.82 6.21
CA MET A 89 5.73 26.74 7.67
C MET A 89 6.99 27.49 8.11
N GLN A 90 7.93 27.75 7.20
CA GLN A 90 9.17 28.49 7.44
C GLN A 90 9.04 30.00 7.23
N LEU A 91 7.96 30.48 6.60
CA LEU A 91 7.71 31.93 6.41
C LEU A 91 7.43 32.68 7.73
N THR A 92 7.07 31.93 8.76
CA THR A 92 6.82 32.43 10.11
C THR A 92 8.05 32.23 10.99
N PRO A 93 8.31 33.11 11.96
CA PRO A 93 9.53 33.07 12.76
C PRO A 93 9.63 31.87 13.72
N GLU A 94 8.54 31.13 13.97
CA GLU A 94 8.62 29.97 14.84
C GLU A 94 9.29 28.78 14.15
N TYR A 95 10.20 28.13 14.88
CA TYR A 95 10.95 26.97 14.41
C TYR A 95 10.03 25.81 14.01
N SER A 96 10.18 25.35 12.77
CA SER A 96 9.61 24.08 12.30
C SER A 96 10.71 23.03 12.20
N ARG A 97 10.36 21.79 12.54
CA ARG A 97 11.27 20.63 12.43
C ARG A 97 10.66 19.53 11.56
N GLU A 98 11.55 18.83 10.86
CA GLU A 98 11.24 17.58 10.17
C GLU A 98 11.67 16.43 11.05
N ILE A 99 10.72 15.54 11.36
CA ILE A 99 10.99 14.34 12.15
C ILE A 99 10.55 13.10 11.38
N ILE A 100 11.27 12.01 11.59
CA ILE A 100 10.92 10.72 11.00
C ILE A 100 9.99 9.98 11.94
N LEU A 101 8.82 9.61 11.43
CA LEU A 101 7.81 8.87 12.18
C LEU A 101 7.26 7.70 11.36
N TYR A 102 6.62 6.77 12.06
CA TYR A 102 6.07 5.54 11.51
C TYR A 102 4.55 5.55 11.51
N HIS A 103 3.96 5.04 10.44
CA HIS A 103 2.55 4.68 10.36
C HIS A 103 2.44 3.22 9.91
N VAL A 104 1.72 2.39 10.66
CA VAL A 104 1.57 0.96 10.31
C VAL A 104 0.16 0.69 9.80
N THR A 105 0.10 0.05 8.63
CA THR A 105 -1.17 -0.31 7.99
C THR A 105 -1.03 -1.58 7.16
N THR A 106 -2.11 -1.98 6.51
CA THR A 106 -2.14 -3.13 5.60
C THR A 106 -1.42 -2.76 4.30
N LYS A 107 -0.81 -3.73 3.61
CA LYS A 107 -0.24 -3.53 2.27
C LYS A 107 -1.22 -2.85 1.32
N SER A 108 -2.46 -3.31 1.22
CA SER A 108 -3.48 -2.70 0.34
C SER A 108 -3.66 -1.21 0.62
N ARG A 109 -3.87 -0.84 1.89
CA ARG A 109 -4.04 0.56 2.32
C ARG A 109 -2.78 1.39 2.12
N ALA A 110 -1.59 0.81 2.33
CA ALA A 110 -0.33 1.51 2.09
C ALA A 110 -0.16 1.86 0.60
N ILE A 111 -0.43 0.92 -0.31
CA ILE A 111 -0.35 1.17 -1.75
C ILE A 111 -1.38 2.23 -2.18
N GLU A 112 -2.62 2.10 -1.70
CA GLU A 112 -3.68 3.06 -1.98
C GLU A 112 -3.33 4.48 -1.50
N SER A 113 -2.65 4.60 -0.35
CA SER A 113 -2.23 5.89 0.20
C SER A 113 -1.25 6.66 -0.69
N LEU A 114 -0.55 5.99 -1.61
CA LEU A 114 0.32 6.64 -2.60
C LEU A 114 -0.47 7.33 -3.73
N ILE A 115 -1.78 7.13 -3.78
CA ILE A 115 -2.69 7.76 -4.74
C ILE A 115 -3.55 8.79 -4.00
N SER A 116 -4.21 8.37 -2.91
CA SER A 116 -5.22 9.19 -2.23
C SER A 116 -4.73 9.90 -0.96
N GLY A 117 -3.46 9.70 -0.56
CA GLY A 117 -2.99 10.10 0.77
C GLY A 117 -3.44 9.16 1.89
N LEU A 118 -2.97 9.42 3.11
CA LEU A 118 -3.36 8.66 4.30
C LEU A 118 -4.72 9.14 4.82
N ASP A 119 -5.75 8.31 4.69
CA ASP A 119 -7.11 8.66 5.08
C ASP A 119 -7.43 8.23 6.53
N TRP A 120 -7.41 9.20 7.45
CA TRP A 120 -7.77 8.96 8.84
C TRP A 120 -9.25 8.60 9.04
N ARG A 121 -10.14 8.92 8.10
CA ARG A 121 -11.59 8.65 8.24
C ARG A 121 -11.90 7.15 8.24
N ARG A 122 -10.92 6.33 7.82
CA ARG A 122 -10.97 4.87 7.84
C ARG A 122 -10.67 4.28 9.22
N THR A 123 -10.11 5.06 10.16
CA THR A 123 -9.93 4.61 11.55
C THR A 123 -11.12 5.02 12.41
N ARG A 124 -11.62 4.07 13.20
CA ARG A 124 -12.65 4.34 14.23
C ARG A 124 -12.05 4.91 15.52
N ARG A 125 -10.72 4.88 15.67
CA ARG A 125 -9.99 5.30 16.87
C ARG A 125 -9.34 6.66 16.61
N SER A 126 -9.76 7.68 17.36
CA SER A 126 -9.23 9.05 17.28
C SER A 126 -8.87 9.59 18.67
N LYS A 127 -8.16 8.78 19.47
CA LYS A 127 -7.85 9.08 20.89
C LYS A 127 -7.15 10.42 21.09
N PHE A 128 -6.29 10.80 20.15
CA PHE A 128 -5.47 12.02 20.21
C PHE A 128 -5.85 13.01 19.11
N GLY A 129 -7.00 12.83 18.46
CA GLY A 129 -7.47 13.70 17.39
C GLY A 129 -7.95 12.97 16.14
N ARG A 130 -8.81 13.64 15.37
CA ARG A 130 -9.32 13.17 14.07
C ARG A 130 -8.38 13.55 12.92
N GLY A 131 -7.20 12.95 12.93
CA GLY A 131 -6.18 13.12 11.90
C GLY A 131 -5.35 11.85 11.73
N VAL A 132 -4.36 11.91 10.84
CA VAL A 132 -3.45 10.79 10.59
C VAL A 132 -2.49 10.68 11.77
N SER A 133 -2.48 9.50 12.39
CA SER A 133 -1.63 9.22 13.56
C SER A 133 -0.32 8.57 13.14
N PHE A 134 0.77 9.08 13.68
CA PHE A 134 2.14 8.59 13.52
C PHE A 134 2.77 8.30 14.88
N SER A 135 3.80 7.48 14.92
CA SER A 135 4.59 7.21 16.12
C SER A 135 6.09 7.32 15.88
N ASP A 136 6.83 7.71 16.91
CA ASP A 136 8.31 7.67 16.91
C ASP A 136 8.85 6.24 17.15
N ASP A 137 7.96 5.29 17.49
CA ASP A 137 8.28 3.90 17.78
C ASP A 137 7.49 2.96 16.86
N ALA A 138 8.20 2.15 16.06
CA ALA A 138 7.57 1.28 15.07
C ALA A 138 6.76 0.14 15.71
N ASP A 139 7.17 -0.35 16.89
CA ASP A 139 6.42 -1.36 17.63
C ASP A 139 5.13 -0.76 18.20
N TYR A 140 5.18 0.49 18.67
CA TYR A 140 3.99 1.21 19.13
C TYR A 140 2.98 1.42 18.00
N ALA A 141 3.45 1.87 16.82
CA ALA A 141 2.61 2.01 15.65
C ALA A 141 1.97 0.68 15.24
N ASN A 142 2.73 -0.42 15.27
CA ASN A 142 2.24 -1.77 14.98
C ASN A 142 1.21 -2.26 16.01
N TYR A 143 1.46 -2.04 17.30
CA TYR A 143 0.56 -2.43 18.40
C TYR A 143 -0.85 -1.84 18.23
N TYR A 144 -0.92 -0.56 17.83
CA TYR A 144 -2.20 0.15 17.66
C TYR A 144 -2.77 0.08 16.25
N ALA A 145 -2.06 -0.55 15.31
CA ALA A 145 -2.58 -0.80 13.97
C ALA A 145 -3.80 -1.73 14.00
N ASP A 146 -4.49 -1.85 12.87
CA ASP A 146 -5.66 -2.71 12.73
C ASP A 146 -5.31 -4.15 13.17
N ASN A 147 -6.02 -4.68 14.18
CA ASN A 147 -5.70 -5.99 14.75
C ASN A 147 -6.37 -7.15 14.00
N PHE A 148 -7.35 -6.88 13.15
CA PHE A 148 -8.10 -7.88 12.40
C PHE A 148 -8.12 -7.53 10.90
N PRO A 149 -6.94 -7.43 10.28
CA PRO A 149 -6.88 -7.14 8.86
C PRO A 149 -7.46 -8.30 8.06
N LYS A 150 -7.89 -8.00 6.84
CA LYS A 150 -8.18 -9.03 5.83
C LYS A 150 -6.91 -9.66 5.23
N GLU A 151 -5.73 -9.15 5.58
CA GLU A 151 -4.44 -9.55 5.03
C GLU A 151 -3.34 -9.59 6.10
N ASP A 152 -2.43 -10.57 5.97
CA ASP A 152 -1.36 -10.82 6.95
C ASP A 152 -0.08 -10.03 6.66
N LYS A 153 0.04 -9.54 5.42
CA LYS A 153 1.12 -8.63 5.03
C LYS A 153 0.87 -7.25 5.63
N ARG A 154 1.89 -6.74 6.32
CA ARG A 154 1.88 -5.41 6.93
C ARG A 154 2.94 -4.53 6.32
N VAL A 155 2.70 -3.23 6.44
CA VAL A 155 3.62 -2.21 5.95
C VAL A 155 3.83 -1.18 7.05
N ILE A 156 5.10 -0.96 7.38
CA ILE A 156 5.54 0.22 8.10
C ILE A 156 5.82 1.29 7.05
N ILE A 157 5.03 2.35 7.05
CA ILE A 157 5.26 3.54 6.26
C ILE A 157 6.18 4.44 7.07
N VAL A 158 7.37 4.71 6.55
CA VAL A 158 8.32 5.65 7.14
C VAL A 158 8.09 7.01 6.51
N CYS A 159 7.62 7.96 7.29
CA CYS A 159 7.31 9.31 6.83
C CYS A 159 8.31 10.32 7.37
N THR A 160 8.63 11.33 6.56
CA THR A 160 9.09 12.61 7.09
C THR A 160 7.87 13.46 7.43
N VAL A 161 7.85 14.08 8.60
CA VAL A 161 6.69 14.80 9.15
C VAL A 161 7.12 16.18 9.63
N LEU A 162 6.41 17.21 9.15
CA LEU A 162 6.56 18.60 9.57
C LEU A 162 5.84 18.82 10.90
N VAL A 163 6.59 19.32 11.89
CA VAL A 163 6.06 19.69 13.20
C VAL A 163 6.57 21.08 13.56
N LYS A 164 5.66 22.00 13.88
CA LYS A 164 6.03 23.37 14.28
C LYS A 164 5.58 23.67 15.70
N LYS A 165 4.27 23.76 15.93
CA LYS A 165 3.64 23.98 17.23
C LYS A 165 2.78 22.78 17.62
N THR A 166 3.05 22.27 18.81
CA THR A 166 2.41 21.06 19.33
C THR A 166 1.36 21.38 20.39
N HIS A 167 0.26 20.62 20.39
CA HIS A 167 -0.75 20.62 21.45
C HIS A 167 -0.74 19.25 22.14
N SER A 168 -0.43 19.22 23.44
CA SER A 168 -0.36 17.98 24.21
C SER A 168 -1.74 17.51 24.64
N VAL A 169 -2.08 16.25 24.35
CA VAL A 169 -3.41 15.68 24.64
C VAL A 169 -3.29 14.38 25.41
N SER A 170 -4.05 14.26 26.49
CA SER A 170 -4.01 13.10 27.39
C SER A 170 -4.69 11.86 26.81
N GLY A 171 -5.66 12.08 25.92
CA GLY A 171 -6.47 11.03 25.31
C GLY A 171 -7.44 10.39 26.30
N LYS A 172 -7.81 11.14 27.35
CA LYS A 172 -8.90 10.78 28.27
C LYS A 172 -10.24 10.80 27.53
N PRO A 173 -11.31 10.16 28.07
CA PRO A 173 -12.61 10.11 27.41
C PRO A 173 -13.16 11.46 26.95
N ASN A 174 -12.92 12.52 27.72
CA ASN A 174 -13.37 13.88 27.41
C ASN A 174 -12.61 14.52 26.23
N ASP A 175 -11.45 13.98 25.87
CA ASP A 175 -10.61 14.45 24.75
C ASP A 175 -10.93 13.73 23.42
N LYS A 176 -11.80 12.70 23.44
CA LYS A 176 -12.08 11.82 22.29
C LYS A 176 -12.72 12.50 21.08
N ASN A 177 -13.20 13.74 21.24
CA ASN A 177 -13.85 14.54 20.20
C ASN A 177 -12.96 15.65 19.63
N LEU A 178 -11.64 15.63 19.89
CA LEU A 178 -10.74 16.61 19.31
C LEU A 178 -10.71 16.47 17.77
N MET A 179 -11.37 17.39 17.08
CA MET A 179 -11.40 17.43 15.61
C MET A 179 -10.09 17.96 15.04
N ILE A 180 -9.57 19.02 15.65
CA ILE A 180 -8.35 19.76 15.26
C ILE A 180 -7.63 20.19 16.54
N PRO A 181 -6.31 20.44 16.51
CA PRO A 181 -5.57 20.86 17.69
C PRO A 181 -6.00 22.28 18.10
N LEU A 182 -5.89 22.60 19.40
CA LEU A 182 -6.32 23.91 19.89
C LEU A 182 -5.36 25.04 19.48
N GLY A 183 -5.91 26.22 19.24
CA GLY A 183 -5.16 27.43 18.92
C GLY A 183 -4.47 27.35 17.56
N THR A 184 -3.18 27.70 17.53
CA THR A 184 -2.37 27.75 16.30
C THR A 184 -1.44 26.55 16.13
N ALA A 185 -1.68 25.47 16.88
CA ALA A 185 -0.88 24.25 16.77
C ALA A 185 -1.19 23.52 15.45
N ASP A 186 -0.17 22.91 14.83
CA ASP A 186 -0.34 22.09 13.62
C ASP A 186 -0.32 20.59 13.92
N THR A 187 0.11 20.21 15.13
CA THR A 187 0.31 18.82 15.52
C THR A 187 -0.25 18.58 16.92
N THR A 188 -1.03 17.53 17.10
CA THR A 188 -1.35 17.02 18.44
C THR A 188 -0.32 15.97 18.83
N VAL A 189 0.15 16.02 20.07
CA VAL A 189 1.11 15.04 20.62
C VAL A 189 0.51 14.38 21.85
N SER A 190 0.63 13.05 21.97
CA SER A 190 0.21 12.36 23.18
C SER A 190 1.10 12.73 24.37
N THR A 191 0.56 12.69 25.59
CA THR A 191 1.33 12.99 26.81
C THR A 191 2.53 12.08 27.04
N ASN A 192 2.52 10.86 26.51
CA ASN A 192 3.66 9.95 26.54
C ASN A 192 4.70 10.20 25.42
N GLY A 193 4.48 11.20 24.56
CA GLY A 193 5.36 11.59 23.45
C GLY A 193 5.39 10.61 22.27
N ARG A 194 4.56 9.55 22.29
CA ARG A 194 4.61 8.45 21.30
C ARG A 194 3.72 8.63 20.09
N VAL A 195 2.73 9.51 20.14
CA VAL A 195 1.77 9.70 19.05
C VAL A 195 1.77 11.14 18.61
N TYR A 196 1.91 11.34 17.30
CA TYR A 196 1.81 12.62 16.63
C TYR A 196 0.62 12.54 15.66
N VAL A 197 -0.32 13.48 15.76
CA VAL A 197 -1.48 13.53 14.88
C VAL A 197 -1.38 14.75 13.97
N LYS A 198 -1.48 14.51 12.66
CA LYS A 198 -1.45 15.52 11.61
C LYS A 198 -2.81 15.60 10.93
N TYR A 199 -3.21 16.83 10.60
CA TYR A 199 -4.55 17.15 10.12
C TYR A 199 -4.55 17.66 8.67
N ASN A 200 -3.36 17.94 8.13
CA ASN A 200 -3.15 18.34 6.75
C ASN A 200 -2.29 17.26 6.08
N ASP A 201 -2.73 16.78 4.91
CA ASP A 201 -2.09 15.71 4.15
C ASP A 201 -0.72 16.11 3.60
N TYR A 202 -0.44 17.40 3.48
CA TYR A 202 0.84 17.93 2.99
C TYR A 202 1.86 18.16 4.10
N ASP A 203 1.49 17.96 5.37
CA ASP A 203 2.43 18.09 6.47
C ASP A 203 3.37 16.86 6.61
N PHE A 204 3.23 15.85 5.76
CA PHE A 204 4.07 14.66 5.78
C PHE A 204 4.26 14.09 4.38
N TYR A 205 5.34 13.33 4.22
CA TYR A 205 5.63 12.60 2.98
C TYR A 205 6.09 11.18 3.31
N PRO A 206 5.46 10.14 2.74
CA PRO A 206 5.92 8.76 2.88
C PRO A 206 7.21 8.59 2.06
N MET A 207 8.32 8.33 2.73
CA MET A 207 9.61 8.12 2.08
C MET A 207 9.83 6.66 1.70
N TYR A 208 9.41 5.73 2.58
CA TYR A 208 9.66 4.31 2.42
C TYR A 208 8.45 3.47 2.84
N LEU A 209 8.23 2.36 2.14
CA LEU A 209 7.33 1.29 2.53
C LEU A 209 8.15 0.05 2.91
N ILE A 210 8.10 -0.34 4.18
CA ILE A 210 8.80 -1.50 4.72
C ILE A 210 7.78 -2.61 4.94
N TYR A 211 7.87 -3.67 4.13
CA TYR A 211 6.98 -4.81 4.19
C TYR A 211 7.50 -5.83 5.20
N TYR A 212 6.62 -6.29 6.06
CA TYR A 212 6.90 -7.37 6.99
C TYR A 212 5.67 -8.29 7.11
N GLN A 213 5.90 -9.52 7.52
CA GLN A 213 4.82 -10.46 7.80
C GLN A 213 4.39 -10.32 9.26
N ARG A 214 3.09 -10.16 9.49
CA ARG A 214 2.54 -10.23 10.85
C ARG A 214 2.35 -11.69 11.21
N THR A 215 3.01 -12.12 12.28
CA THR A 215 2.83 -13.47 12.85
C THR A 215 2.22 -13.35 14.26
N PRO A 216 1.52 -14.38 14.74
CA PRO A 216 1.00 -14.40 16.11
C PRO A 216 2.09 -14.18 17.17
N GLU A 217 3.31 -14.66 16.92
CA GLU A 217 4.47 -14.50 17.79
C GLU A 217 4.86 -13.02 17.91
N LEU A 218 4.86 -12.28 16.79
CA LEU A 218 5.17 -10.85 16.79
C LEU A 218 4.18 -10.02 17.63
N ILE A 219 2.92 -10.44 17.72
CA ILE A 219 1.92 -9.78 18.57
C ILE A 219 2.27 -10.00 20.04
N ASN A 220 2.67 -11.21 20.41
CA ASN A 220 2.98 -11.58 21.78
C ASN A 220 4.25 -10.91 22.33
N GLU A 221 5.11 -10.46 21.44
CA GLU A 221 6.45 -10.01 21.77
C GLU A 221 6.59 -8.50 21.82
N SER A 222 5.57 -7.77 21.37
CA SER A 222 5.55 -6.32 21.46
C SER A 222 5.64 -5.86 22.92
N LYS A 223 6.56 -4.93 23.18
CA LYS A 223 6.87 -4.46 24.54
C LYS A 223 5.72 -3.67 25.16
N TYR A 224 4.73 -3.31 24.36
CA TYR A 224 3.52 -2.62 24.81
C TYR A 224 2.40 -3.57 25.26
N PHE A 225 2.47 -4.87 24.97
CA PHE A 225 1.55 -5.87 25.55
C PHE A 225 1.99 -6.34 26.94
N ARG A 226 3.30 -6.42 27.20
CA ARG A 226 3.86 -7.14 28.38
C ARG A 226 3.55 -6.55 29.76
N ASN A 227 3.07 -5.31 29.87
CA ASN A 227 3.00 -4.60 31.15
C ASN A 227 1.61 -4.56 31.81
N ASN A 228 0.63 -5.38 31.39
CA ASN A 228 -0.70 -5.43 32.02
C ASN A 228 -1.30 -6.84 32.01
N PRO A 229 -1.68 -7.44 33.17
CA PRO A 229 -2.29 -8.77 33.22
C PRO A 229 -3.63 -8.86 32.45
N ASN A 230 -4.38 -7.76 32.32
CA ASN A 230 -5.55 -7.69 31.44
C ASN A 230 -5.19 -7.78 29.95
N ASN A 231 -3.98 -7.34 29.58
CA ASN A 231 -3.48 -7.49 28.21
C ASN A 231 -3.15 -8.95 27.89
N ILE A 232 -2.71 -9.77 28.85
CA ILE A 232 -2.38 -11.19 28.60
C ILE A 232 -3.62 -12.00 28.18
N ARG A 233 -4.77 -11.78 28.85
CA ARG A 233 -6.03 -12.43 28.45
C ARG A 233 -6.51 -11.95 27.08
N GLN A 234 -6.48 -10.63 26.84
CA GLN A 234 -6.80 -10.06 25.53
C GLN A 234 -5.86 -10.57 24.43
N GLN A 235 -4.58 -10.73 24.75
CA GLN A 235 -3.54 -11.26 23.86
C GLN A 235 -3.82 -12.71 23.47
N ASN A 236 -4.07 -13.59 24.44
CA ASN A 236 -4.42 -14.98 24.14
C ASN A 236 -5.68 -15.09 23.28
N HIS A 237 -6.68 -14.25 23.55
CA HIS A 237 -7.90 -14.20 22.76
C HIS A 237 -7.66 -13.70 21.32
N LEU A 238 -6.87 -12.62 21.15
CA LEU A 238 -6.49 -12.08 19.84
C LEU A 238 -5.71 -13.11 19.00
N VAL A 239 -4.78 -13.82 19.64
CA VAL A 239 -4.00 -14.88 18.99
C VAL A 239 -4.89 -16.05 18.58
N ALA A 240 -5.78 -16.50 19.46
CA ALA A 240 -6.72 -17.56 19.16
C ALA A 240 -7.63 -17.20 17.96
N GLN A 241 -8.22 -15.99 17.97
CA GLN A 241 -9.04 -15.49 16.87
C GLN A 241 -8.25 -15.38 15.54
N GLN A 242 -6.97 -14.99 15.59
CA GLN A 242 -6.15 -14.92 14.39
C GLN A 242 -5.79 -16.30 13.85
N LYS A 243 -5.46 -17.25 14.71
CA LYS A 243 -5.20 -18.64 14.30
C LYS A 243 -6.44 -19.24 13.65
N GLU A 244 -7.61 -18.99 14.23
CA GLU A 244 -8.89 -19.44 13.67
C GLU A 244 -9.15 -18.78 12.30
N LEU A 245 -8.97 -17.45 12.20
CA LEU A 245 -9.15 -16.73 10.93
C LEU A 245 -8.16 -17.19 9.86
N GLN A 246 -6.92 -17.49 10.23
CA GLN A 246 -5.91 -18.03 9.32
C GLN A 246 -6.30 -19.42 8.83
N ALA A 247 -6.73 -20.31 9.73
CA ALA A 247 -7.22 -21.63 9.35
C ALA A 247 -8.42 -21.56 8.39
N GLN A 248 -9.38 -20.66 8.65
CA GLN A 248 -10.52 -20.44 7.76
C GLN A 248 -10.07 -19.96 6.36
N ARG A 249 -9.06 -19.09 6.28
CA ARG A 249 -8.50 -18.63 5.01
C ARG A 249 -7.80 -19.74 4.25
N GLU A 250 -7.00 -20.56 4.94
CA GLU A 250 -6.30 -21.69 4.33
C GLU A 250 -7.32 -22.68 3.73
N VAL A 251 -8.42 -22.93 4.42
CA VAL A 251 -9.54 -23.74 3.90
C VAL A 251 -10.18 -23.09 2.67
N GLN A 252 -10.49 -21.79 2.70
CA GLN A 252 -11.07 -21.07 1.55
C GLN A 252 -10.12 -21.03 0.34
N GLU A 253 -8.83 -20.84 0.55
CA GLU A 253 -7.84 -20.87 -0.52
C GLU A 253 -7.69 -22.26 -1.12
N ALA A 254 -7.67 -23.31 -0.29
CA ALA A 254 -7.65 -24.69 -0.76
C ALA A 254 -8.89 -24.99 -1.60
N GLN A 255 -10.07 -24.52 -1.18
CA GLN A 255 -11.31 -24.68 -1.96
C GLN A 255 -11.22 -23.96 -3.32
N ARG A 256 -10.81 -22.68 -3.35
CA ARG A 256 -10.64 -21.94 -4.62
C ARG A 256 -9.63 -22.60 -5.55
N ARG A 257 -8.55 -23.17 -5.01
CA ARG A 257 -7.56 -23.91 -5.81
C ARG A 257 -8.16 -25.17 -6.42
N ARG A 258 -8.97 -25.92 -5.66
CA ARG A 258 -9.69 -27.10 -6.16
C ARG A 258 -10.68 -26.73 -7.26
N GLU A 259 -11.46 -25.65 -7.07
CA GLU A 259 -12.40 -25.15 -8.07
C GLU A 259 -11.69 -24.74 -9.37
N LEU A 260 -10.58 -24.00 -9.26
CA LEU A 260 -9.79 -23.59 -10.43
C LEU A 260 -9.19 -24.81 -11.15
N GLN A 261 -8.73 -25.82 -10.41
CA GLN A 261 -8.20 -27.05 -10.98
C GLN A 261 -9.30 -27.83 -11.72
N ALA A 262 -10.47 -28.01 -11.09
CA ALA A 262 -11.62 -28.65 -11.73
C ALA A 262 -12.06 -27.92 -13.01
N GLN A 263 -12.03 -26.59 -13.00
CA GLN A 263 -12.34 -25.78 -14.19
C GLN A 263 -11.34 -26.01 -15.33
N ARG A 264 -10.04 -26.07 -15.02
CA ARG A 264 -9.00 -26.39 -16.00
C ARG A 264 -9.14 -27.80 -16.56
N GLU A 265 -9.46 -28.77 -15.72
CA GLU A 265 -9.69 -30.16 -16.15
C GLU A 265 -10.91 -30.26 -17.08
N LEU A 266 -12.00 -29.55 -16.75
CA LEU A 266 -13.19 -29.47 -17.61
C LEU A 266 -12.88 -28.83 -18.97
N GLU A 267 -12.12 -27.73 -18.98
CA GLU A 267 -11.70 -27.07 -20.21
C GLU A 267 -10.83 -27.98 -21.08
N GLN A 268 -9.87 -28.69 -20.47
CA GLN A 268 -9.04 -29.67 -21.17
C GLN A 268 -9.84 -30.86 -21.70
N ALA A 269 -10.85 -31.33 -20.95
CA ALA A 269 -11.75 -32.38 -21.41
C ALA A 269 -12.61 -31.92 -22.60
N ALA A 270 -13.09 -30.67 -22.57
CA ALA A 270 -13.84 -30.08 -23.67
C ALA A 270 -12.99 -29.95 -24.95
N ARG A 271 -11.74 -29.49 -24.81
CA ARG A 271 -10.78 -29.43 -25.93
C ARG A 271 -10.51 -30.81 -26.53
N ARG A 272 -10.22 -31.81 -25.70
CA ARG A 272 -10.03 -33.20 -26.15
C ARG A 272 -11.25 -33.76 -26.87
N ARG A 273 -12.47 -33.43 -26.38
CA ARG A 273 -13.72 -33.85 -27.03
C ARG A 273 -13.89 -33.20 -28.40
N GLN A 274 -13.56 -31.91 -28.56
CA GLN A 274 -13.57 -31.23 -29.84
C GLN A 274 -12.55 -31.82 -30.82
N GLU A 275 -11.33 -32.09 -30.37
CA GLU A 275 -10.29 -32.74 -31.18
C GLU A 275 -10.74 -34.11 -31.68
N LEU A 276 -11.33 -34.94 -30.81
CA LEU A 276 -11.89 -36.23 -31.19
C LEU A 276 -13.04 -36.11 -32.20
N GLN A 277 -13.89 -35.09 -32.07
CA GLN A 277 -14.95 -34.83 -33.05
C GLN A 277 -14.38 -34.46 -34.42
N VAL A 278 -13.36 -33.60 -34.46
CA VAL A 278 -12.67 -33.21 -35.69
C VAL A 278 -11.99 -34.42 -36.33
N GLN A 279 -11.29 -35.26 -35.56
CA GLN A 279 -10.67 -36.48 -36.06
C GLN A 279 -11.70 -37.44 -36.67
N ARG A 280 -12.81 -37.69 -35.98
CA ARG A 280 -13.90 -38.54 -36.49
C ARG A 280 -14.48 -38.00 -37.79
N TYR A 281 -14.66 -36.68 -37.89
CA TYR A 281 -15.15 -36.05 -39.12
C TYR A 281 -14.16 -36.25 -40.28
N LEU A 282 -12.86 -36.02 -40.06
CA LEU A 282 -11.83 -36.23 -41.08
C LEU A 282 -11.75 -37.69 -41.54
N GLU A 283 -11.88 -38.64 -40.62
CA GLU A 283 -11.89 -40.06 -40.94
C GLU A 283 -13.10 -40.46 -41.79
N GLN A 284 -14.29 -39.93 -41.47
CA GLN A 284 -15.49 -40.11 -42.30
C GLN A 284 -15.30 -39.55 -43.72
N GLN A 285 -14.66 -38.37 -43.85
CA GLN A 285 -14.35 -37.80 -45.18
C GLN A 285 -13.39 -38.69 -45.98
N ARG A 286 -12.33 -39.20 -45.33
CA ARG A 286 -11.39 -40.14 -45.98
C ARG A 286 -12.07 -41.45 -46.39
N ALA A 287 -12.98 -41.97 -45.59
CA ALA A 287 -13.73 -43.18 -45.93
C ALA A 287 -14.64 -42.96 -47.15
N ARG A 288 -15.35 -41.82 -47.20
CA ARG A 288 -16.16 -41.43 -48.37
C ARG A 288 -15.32 -41.32 -49.65
N GLN A 289 -14.15 -40.67 -49.57
CA GLN A 289 -13.24 -40.58 -50.71
C GLN A 289 -12.77 -41.95 -51.21
N ARG A 290 -12.44 -42.88 -50.29
CA ARG A 290 -12.08 -44.25 -50.66
C ARG A 290 -13.21 -44.97 -51.39
N GLN A 291 -14.44 -44.87 -50.88
CA GLN A 291 -15.61 -45.46 -51.55
C GLN A 291 -15.83 -44.90 -52.96
N VAL A 292 -15.67 -43.58 -53.14
CA VAL A 292 -15.78 -42.96 -54.48
C VAL A 292 -14.68 -43.49 -55.42
N CYS A 293 -13.43 -43.53 -54.98
CA CYS A 293 -12.33 -44.10 -55.76
C CYS A 293 -12.54 -45.58 -56.11
N GLU A 294 -13.07 -46.38 -55.19
CA GLU A 294 -13.39 -47.79 -55.42
C GLU A 294 -14.52 -47.96 -56.44
N GLN A 295 -15.57 -47.13 -56.35
CA GLN A 295 -16.66 -47.11 -57.33
C GLN A 295 -16.17 -46.70 -58.72
N GLU A 296 -15.30 -45.69 -58.82
CA GLU A 296 -14.69 -45.28 -60.08
C GLU A 296 -13.82 -46.37 -60.69
N ARG A 297 -12.98 -47.04 -59.90
CA ARG A 297 -12.18 -48.19 -60.37
C ARG A 297 -13.07 -49.32 -60.87
N HIS A 298 -14.14 -49.65 -60.14
CA HIS A 298 -15.07 -50.68 -60.56
C HIS A 298 -15.76 -50.32 -61.88
N ARG A 299 -16.12 -49.05 -62.06
CA ARG A 299 -16.72 -48.55 -63.30
C ARG A 299 -15.75 -48.61 -64.48
N GLN A 300 -14.47 -48.31 -64.27
CA GLN A 300 -13.43 -48.43 -65.29
C GLN A 300 -13.23 -49.89 -65.72
N LEU A 301 -13.14 -50.81 -64.75
CA LEU A 301 -13.02 -52.25 -65.04
C LEU A 301 -14.22 -52.81 -65.82
N LEU A 302 -15.43 -52.30 -65.57
CA LEU A 302 -16.62 -52.68 -66.35
C LEU A 302 -16.55 -52.17 -67.80
N MET A 303 -15.99 -50.99 -68.05
CA MET A 303 -15.81 -50.47 -69.41
C MET A 303 -14.67 -51.14 -70.17
N GLU A 304 -13.70 -51.76 -69.50
CA GLU A 304 -12.62 -52.54 -70.13
C GLU A 304 -13.05 -53.97 -70.52
N GLN A 305 -14.25 -54.41 -70.12
CA GLN A 305 -14.81 -55.73 -70.43
C GLN A 305 -15.86 -55.72 -71.57
N GLU A 306 -16.20 -54.54 -72.11
CA GLU A 306 -17.00 -54.35 -73.33
C GLU A 306 -16.11 -54.10 -74.56
#